data_AF-A0A4R3PDB1-F1
#
_entry.id   AF-A0A4R3PDB1-F1
#
_cell.length_a   1.000
_cell.length_b   1.000
_cell.length_c   1.000
_cell.angle_alpha   90.00
_cell.angle_beta   90.00
_cell.angle_gamma   90.00
#
_symmetry.space_group_name_H-M   'P 1'
#
loop_
_entity.id
_entity.type
_entity.pdbx_description
1 polymer ?
#
loop_
_entity_poly.entity_id
_entity_poly.type
_entity_poly.pdbx_seq_one_letter_code
_entity_poly.pdbx_strand_id
1 'polypeptide(L)'
;MFKSNELIINIEAINTALAKVENANKIQLDTLKGYVNSEPEQAVLAFRSLNEAESIDDKLKKIMSELPHLSGEAHHLLETSILLQ
;
A
#
# COMPACT_ATOMS: atom_id res chain seq x y z
N MET A 1 -14.75 22.98 -5.83
CA MET A 1 -15.34 21.65 -6.08
C MET A 1 -14.20 20.75 -6.51
N PHE A 2 -13.51 20.14 -5.53
CA PHE A 2 -12.41 19.23 -5.82
C PHE A 2 -13.03 17.97 -6.41
N LYS A 3 -12.61 17.59 -7.62
CA LYS A 3 -13.01 16.32 -8.22
C LYS A 3 -12.49 15.23 -7.28
N SER A 4 -13.40 14.54 -6.60
CA SER A 4 -13.11 13.25 -6.01
C SER A 4 -12.74 12.32 -7.17
N ASN A 5 -11.46 12.28 -7.53
CA ASN A 5 -10.91 11.10 -8.15
C ASN A 5 -11.01 10.04 -7.07
N GLU A 6 -12.12 9.31 -7.01
CA GLU A 6 -12.14 8.05 -6.28
C GLU A 6 -11.07 7.18 -6.95
N LEU A 7 -9.86 7.19 -6.40
CA LEU A 7 -8.81 6.25 -6.77
C LEU A 7 -9.37 4.87 -6.40
N ILE A 8 -9.91 4.19 -7.41
CA ILE A 8 -10.31 2.80 -7.27
C ILE A 8 -9.02 2.03 -7.00
N ILE A 9 -8.78 1.69 -5.72
CA ILE A 9 -7.65 0.84 -5.35
C ILE A 9 -7.82 -0.49 -6.08
N ASN A 10 -6.92 -0.71 -7.01
CA ASN A 10 -6.77 -1.88 -7.86
C ASN A 10 -5.27 -2.18 -8.05
N ILE A 11 -4.96 -3.32 -8.67
CA ILE A 11 -3.57 -3.78 -8.83
C ILE A 11 -2.70 -2.80 -9.62
N GLU A 12 -3.25 -2.15 -10.64
CA GLU A 12 -2.50 -1.18 -11.45
C GLU A 12 -2.14 0.06 -10.62
N ALA A 13 -3.08 0.58 -9.83
CA ALA A 13 -2.85 1.70 -8.93
C ALA A 13 -1.80 1.35 -7.87
N ILE A 14 -1.89 0.16 -7.28
CA ILE A 14 -0.91 -0.34 -6.29
C ILE A 14 0.47 -0.45 -6.92
N ASN A 15 0.61 -1.10 -8.08
CA ASN A 15 1.90 -1.23 -8.77
C ASN A 15 2.49 0.13 -9.17
N THR A 16 1.65 1.07 -9.58
CA THR A 16 2.08 2.44 -9.88
C THR A 16 2.58 3.16 -8.63
N ALA A 17 1.89 3.01 -7.50
CA ALA A 17 2.31 3.59 -6.23
C ALA A 17 3.64 2.95 -5.75
N LEU A 18 3.78 1.63 -5.85
CA LEU A 18 5.02 0.94 -5.50
C LEU A 18 6.20 1.40 -6.34
N ALA A 19 6.03 1.53 -7.66
CA ALA A 19 7.09 2.04 -8.54
C ALA A 19 7.52 3.48 -8.17
N LYS A 20 6.59 4.31 -7.69
CA LYS A 20 6.92 5.65 -7.17
C LYS A 20 7.74 5.58 -5.88
N VAL A 21 7.37 4.70 -4.94
CA VAL A 21 8.12 4.49 -3.69
C VAL A 21 9.52 3.96 -3.98
N GLU A 22 9.65 2.97 -4.86
CA GLU A 22 10.95 2.45 -5.31
C GLU A 22 11.83 3.56 -5.90
N ASN A 23 11.28 4.38 -6.80
CA ASN A 23 12.05 5.44 -7.44
C ASN A 23 12.43 6.56 -6.47
N ALA A 24 11.55 6.91 -5.52
CA ALA A 24 11.80 7.95 -4.52
C ALA A 24 12.89 7.50 -3.53
N ASN A 25 12.83 6.25 -3.06
CA ASN A 25 13.73 5.73 -2.05
C ASN A 25 14.98 5.03 -2.62
N LYS A 26 15.05 4.83 -3.94
CA LYS A 26 16.13 4.09 -4.64
C LYS A 26 16.31 2.66 -4.12
N ILE A 27 15.19 1.97 -3.91
CA ILE A 27 15.12 0.59 -3.43
C ILE A 27 14.35 -0.30 -4.41
N GLN A 28 14.37 -1.60 -4.17
CA GLN A 28 13.49 -2.57 -4.82
C GLN A 28 12.55 -3.17 -3.76
N LEU A 29 11.25 -3.15 -4.04
CA LEU A 29 10.19 -3.70 -3.19
C LEU A 29 9.75 -5.06 -3.73
N ASP A 30 10.71 -5.95 -3.97
CA ASP A 30 10.43 -7.23 -4.64
C ASP A 30 9.53 -8.14 -3.79
N THR A 31 9.65 -8.09 -2.46
CA THR A 31 8.73 -8.79 -1.54
C THR A 31 7.30 -8.29 -1.70
N LEU A 32 7.09 -6.98 -1.64
CA LEU A 32 5.77 -6.37 -1.78
C LEU A 32 5.17 -6.58 -3.16
N LYS A 33 5.95 -6.42 -4.23
CA LYS A 33 5.49 -6.72 -5.61
C LYS A 33 5.19 -8.21 -5.77
N GLY A 34 5.98 -9.08 -5.14
CA GLY A 34 5.74 -10.52 -5.07
C GLY A 34 4.39 -10.83 -4.42
N TYR A 35 4.09 -10.20 -3.29
CA TYR A 35 2.79 -10.31 -2.60
C TYR A 35 1.63 -9.84 -3.49
N VAL A 36 1.74 -8.65 -4.09
CA VAL A 36 0.71 -8.11 -5.00
C VAL A 36 0.42 -9.04 -6.18
N ASN A 37 1.46 -9.69 -6.72
CA ASN A 37 1.32 -10.61 -7.85
C ASN A 37 0.80 -11.99 -7.43
N SER A 38 1.17 -12.47 -6.24
CA SER A 38 0.81 -13.82 -5.76
C SER A 38 -0.58 -13.85 -5.14
N GLU A 39 -0.99 -12.75 -4.50
CA GLU A 39 -2.24 -12.62 -3.75
C GLU A 39 -2.94 -11.29 -4.10
N PRO A 40 -3.36 -11.09 -5.37
CA PRO A 40 -3.84 -9.79 -5.84
C PRO A 40 -5.12 -9.33 -5.14
N GLU A 41 -6.06 -10.22 -4.89
CA GLU A 41 -7.32 -9.86 -4.21
C GLU A 41 -7.05 -9.42 -2.76
N GLN A 42 -6.20 -10.15 -2.05
CA GLN A 42 -5.78 -9.84 -0.68
C GLN A 42 -5.00 -8.53 -0.63
N ALA A 43 -4.12 -8.28 -1.60
CA ALA A 43 -3.39 -7.02 -1.69
C ALA A 43 -4.33 -5.83 -1.87
N VAL A 44 -5.33 -5.94 -2.76
CA VAL A 44 -6.34 -4.88 -2.96
C VAL A 44 -7.13 -4.65 -1.68
N LEU A 45 -7.60 -5.70 -1.01
CA LEU A 45 -8.34 -5.58 0.25
C LEU A 45 -7.50 -4.94 1.36
N ALA A 46 -6.24 -5.34 1.48
CA ALA A 46 -5.32 -4.79 2.46
C ALA A 46 -5.11 -3.28 2.23
N PHE A 47 -4.81 -2.85 1.00
CA PHE A 47 -4.64 -1.43 0.71
C PHE A 47 -5.92 -0.61 0.87
N ARG A 48 -7.11 -1.20 0.59
CA ARG A 48 -8.40 -0.56 0.90
C ARG A 48 -8.58 -0.37 2.40
N SER A 49 -8.33 -1.41 3.20
CA SER A 49 -8.45 -1.31 4.66
C SER A 49 -7.46 -0.31 5.26
N LEU A 50 -6.26 -0.20 4.69
CA LEU A 50 -5.31 0.85 5.07
C LEU A 50 -5.81 2.23 4.68
N ASN A 51 -6.57 2.38 3.59
CA ASN A 51 -7.11 3.68 3.18
C ASN A 51 -8.31 4.15 4.01
N GLU A 52 -9.02 3.21 4.62
CA GLU A 52 -10.13 3.47 5.54
C GLU A 52 -9.66 3.89 6.94
N ALA A 53 -8.39 3.67 7.27
CA ALA A 53 -7.82 4.07 8.56
C ALA A 53 -7.73 5.60 8.70
N GLU A 54 -8.19 6.11 9.85
CA GLU A 54 -8.33 7.55 10.11
C GLU A 54 -6.99 8.27 10.33
N SER A 55 -5.93 7.55 10.68
CA SER A 55 -4.62 8.12 11.00
C SER A 55 -3.45 7.28 10.49
N ILE A 56 -2.27 7.90 10.42
CA ILE A 56 -1.01 7.21 10.10
C ILE A 56 -0.68 6.14 11.14
N ASP A 57 -0.92 6.41 12.42
CA ASP A 57 -0.66 5.45 13.49
C ASP A 57 -1.58 4.23 13.38
N ASP A 58 -2.83 4.42 12.98
CA ASP A 58 -3.77 3.32 12.78
C ASP A 58 -3.42 2.49 11.54
N LYS A 59 -2.97 3.14 10.45
CA LYS A 59 -2.39 2.44 9.30
C LYS A 59 -1.20 1.58 9.71
N LEU A 60 -0.28 2.12 10.51
CA LEU A 60 0.91 1.40 10.95
C LEU A 60 0.53 0.22 11.86
N LYS A 61 -0.37 0.41 12.82
CA LYS A 61 -0.91 -0.68 13.66
C LYS A 61 -1.51 -1.78 12.80
N LYS A 62 -2.33 -1.44 11.81
CA LYS A 62 -2.93 -2.39 10.86
C LYS A 62 -1.88 -3.17 10.09
N ILE A 63 -0.85 -2.51 9.55
CA ILE A 63 0.26 -3.20 8.88
C ILE A 63 0.90 -4.22 9.82
N MET A 64 1.19 -3.82 11.06
CA MET A 64 1.85 -4.70 12.03
C MET A 64 0.97 -5.88 12.47
N SER A 65 -0.36 -5.73 12.52
CA SER A 65 -1.28 -6.77 12.97
C SER A 65 -1.82 -7.67 11.84
N GLU A 66 -2.11 -7.09 10.68
CA GLU A 66 -2.78 -7.76 9.56
C GLU A 66 -1.79 -8.25 8.49
N LEU A 67 -0.64 -7.58 8.36
CA LEU A 67 0.41 -7.91 7.39
C LEU A 67 1.77 -8.17 8.08
N PRO A 68 1.84 -9.01 9.13
CA PRO A 68 3.07 -9.20 9.91
C PRO A 68 4.22 -9.77 9.08
N HIS A 69 3.92 -10.50 8.00
CA HIS A 69 4.92 -11.03 7.07
C HIS A 69 5.56 -9.95 6.18
N LEU A 70 4.96 -8.76 6.11
CA LEU A 70 5.49 -7.59 5.40
C LEU A 70 5.97 -6.49 6.36
N SER A 71 6.02 -6.75 7.68
CA SER A 71 6.38 -5.73 8.66
C SER A 71 7.80 -5.18 8.47
N GLY A 72 8.70 -5.95 7.85
CA GLY A 72 10.04 -5.49 7.47
C GLY A 72 10.03 -4.35 6.45
N GLU A 73 8.94 -4.20 5.69
CA GLU A 73 8.73 -3.15 4.69
C GLU A 73 7.57 -2.22 5.11
N ALA A 74 7.22 -2.17 6.41
CA ALA A 74 6.05 -1.44 6.91
C ALA A 74 6.05 0.05 6.55
N HIS A 75 7.23 0.69 6.54
CA HIS A 75 7.37 2.08 6.11
C HIS A 75 6.96 2.27 4.64
N HIS A 76 7.35 1.35 3.75
CA HIS A 76 7.03 1.42 2.33
C HIS A 76 5.57 1.05 2.05
N LEU A 77 4.98 0.14 2.84
CA LEU A 77 3.54 -0.10 2.84
C LEU A 77 2.75 1.16 3.20
N LEU A 78 3.20 1.86 4.25
CA LEU A 78 2.59 3.12 4.67
C LEU A 78 2.70 4.18 3.58
N GLU A 79 3.90 4.42 3.02
CA GLU A 79 4.12 5.34 1.91
C GLU A 79 3.21 5.01 0.71
N THR A 80 3.15 3.73 0.32
CA THR A 80 2.31 3.27 -0.79
C THR A 80 0.84 3.55 -0.50
N SER A 81 0.37 3.30 0.74
CA SER A 81 -1.01 3.56 1.13
C SER A 81 -1.37 5.06 1.09
N ILE A 82 -0.41 5.94 1.37
CA ILE A 82 -0.60 7.40 1.29
C ILE A 82 -0.71 7.86 -0.17
N LEU A 83 0.07 7.26 -1.08
CA LEU A 83 0.01 7.55 -2.51
C LEU A 83 -1.29 7.08 -3.19
N LEU A 84 -2.07 6.24 -2.51
CA LEU A 84 -3.35 5.71 -2.97
C LEU A 84 -4.58 6.46 -2.40
N GLN A 85 -4.35 7.52 -1.61
CA GLN A 85 -5.40 8.42 -1.10
C GLN A 85 -5.92 9.40 -2.16
#